data_AF-A0A059IXZ7-F1
#
_entry.id   AF-A0A059IXZ7-F1
#
_cell.length_a   1.000
_cell.length_b   1.000
_cell.length_c   1.000
_cell.angle_alpha   90.00
_cell.angle_beta   90.00
_cell.angle_gamma   90.00
#
_symmetry.space_group_name_H-M   'P 1'
#
loop_
_entity.id
_entity.type
_entity.pdbx_description
1 polymer ?
#
loop_
_entity_poly.entity_id
_entity_poly.type
_entity_poly.pdbx_seq_one_letter_code
_entity_poly.pdbx_strand_id
1 'polypeptide(L)'
;MTGHSLQSRLECLNYLILICRWMLETTGSETQVVITIKINRRSPEIVFKKWIQNRTTRSSHNTIRARYSNNAIEATGDNDMIIPFEKIAGRKPENAEHDIVITHADVEYIYQNWYG
;
A
#
# COMPACT_ATOMS: atom_id res chain seq x y z
N MET A 1 -27.68 17.64 -0.13
CA MET A 1 -27.77 16.25 0.40
C MET A 1 -26.60 15.37 -0.07
N THR A 2 -25.34 15.80 0.10
CA THR A 2 -24.16 15.05 -0.40
C THR A 2 -23.08 14.79 0.67
N GLY A 3 -23.25 15.33 1.88
CA GLY A 3 -22.28 15.19 2.97
C GLY A 3 -22.24 13.80 3.62
N HIS A 4 -23.39 13.16 3.81
CA HIS A 4 -23.47 11.85 4.48
C HIS A 4 -22.76 10.72 3.70
N SER A 5 -22.79 10.72 2.35
CA SER A 5 -22.20 9.62 1.58
C SER A 5 -20.67 9.70 1.45
N LEU A 6 -20.09 10.90 1.57
CA LEU A 6 -18.63 11.09 1.64
C LEU A 6 -18.09 10.70 3.01
N GLN A 7 -18.79 11.09 4.08
CA GLN A 7 -18.45 10.73 5.45
C GLN A 7 -18.40 9.20 5.63
N SER A 8 -19.45 8.49 5.21
CA SER A 8 -19.51 7.03 5.33
C SER A 8 -18.45 6.31 4.50
N ARG A 9 -18.05 6.85 3.34
CA ARG A 9 -16.97 6.26 2.52
C ARG A 9 -15.59 6.46 3.13
N LEU A 10 -15.34 7.61 3.75
CA LEU A 10 -14.11 7.88 4.50
C LEU A 10 -14.03 6.97 5.74
N GLU A 11 -15.17 6.76 6.41
CA GLU A 11 -15.28 5.80 7.52
C GLU A 11 -14.97 4.37 7.06
N CYS A 12 -15.56 3.88 5.97
CA CYS A 12 -15.26 2.54 5.43
C CYS A 12 -13.77 2.35 5.10
N LEU A 13 -13.13 3.35 4.50
CA LEU A 13 -11.69 3.30 4.19
C LEU A 13 -10.82 3.25 5.46
N ASN A 14 -11.18 4.03 6.48
CA ASN A 14 -10.51 3.99 7.77
C ASN A 14 -10.71 2.63 8.47
N TYR A 15 -11.93 2.08 8.40
CA TYR A 15 -12.22 0.73 8.91
C TYR A 15 -11.38 -0.34 8.22
N LEU A 16 -11.22 -0.29 6.89
CA LEU A 16 -10.40 -1.26 6.16
C LEU A 16 -8.94 -1.21 6.64
N ILE A 17 -8.37 -0.01 6.77
CA ILE A 17 -7.00 0.17 7.26
C ILE A 17 -6.86 -0.37 8.69
N LEU A 18 -7.84 -0.11 9.56
CA LEU A 18 -7.84 -0.62 10.93
C LEU A 18 -7.91 -2.15 10.98
N ILE A 19 -8.79 -2.76 10.18
CA ILE A 19 -8.91 -4.23 10.08
C ILE A 19 -7.60 -4.83 9.56
N CYS A 20 -7.02 -4.27 8.50
CA CYS A 20 -5.74 -4.69 7.95
C CYS A 20 -4.61 -4.63 8.99
N ARG A 21 -4.55 -3.54 9.77
CA ARG A 21 -3.58 -3.42 10.86
C ARG A 21 -3.85 -4.41 11.98
N TRP A 22 -5.11 -4.62 12.34
CA TRP A 22 -5.49 -5.61 13.35
C TRP A 22 -5.07 -7.03 12.96
N MET A 23 -5.25 -7.40 11.68
CA MET A 23 -4.76 -8.68 11.17
C MET A 23 -3.24 -8.83 11.31
N LEU A 24 -2.45 -7.76 11.11
CA LEU A 24 -1.00 -7.79 11.31
C LEU A 24 -0.56 -7.88 12.78
N GLU A 25 -1.28 -7.18 13.65
CA GLU A 25 -0.86 -6.93 15.04
C GLU A 25 -1.46 -7.95 16.03
N THR A 26 -2.43 -8.77 15.62
CA THR A 26 -3.06 -9.79 16.47
C THR A 26 -2.07 -10.89 16.87
N THR A 27 -2.00 -11.20 18.16
CA THR A 27 -1.19 -12.29 18.70
C THR A 27 -1.54 -13.62 18.04
N GLY A 28 -0.53 -14.34 17.55
CA GLY A 28 -0.71 -15.60 16.83
C GLY A 28 -1.14 -15.43 15.37
N SER A 29 -1.24 -14.20 14.86
CA SER A 29 -1.48 -13.98 13.44
C SER A 29 -0.28 -14.42 12.60
N GLU A 30 -0.57 -15.19 11.56
CA GLU A 30 0.39 -15.57 10.52
C GLU A 30 0.59 -14.45 9.49
N THR A 31 -0.20 -13.36 9.56
CA THR A 31 -0.10 -12.24 8.62
C THR A 31 1.19 -11.48 8.83
N GLN A 32 2.07 -11.50 7.82
CA GLN A 32 3.38 -10.85 7.86
C GLN A 32 3.42 -9.50 7.13
N VAL A 33 2.59 -9.33 6.09
CA VAL A 33 2.53 -8.12 5.25
C VAL A 33 1.08 -7.83 4.87
N VAL A 34 0.71 -6.55 4.86
CA VAL A 34 -0.51 -6.06 4.22
C VAL A 34 -0.20 -4.91 3.28
N ILE A 35 -0.78 -4.94 2.09
CA ILE A 35 -0.71 -3.85 1.12
C ILE A 35 -2.12 -3.34 0.89
N THR A 36 -2.32 -2.03 1.05
CA THR A 36 -3.57 -1.37 0.67
C THR A 36 -3.33 -0.45 -0.51
N ILE A 37 -4.24 -0.51 -1.48
CA ILE A 37 -4.23 0.33 -2.68
C ILE A 37 -5.49 1.18 -2.63
N LYS A 38 -5.32 2.50 -2.63
CA LYS A 38 -6.41 3.46 -2.68
C LYS A 38 -6.38 4.18 -4.02
N ILE A 39 -7.51 4.15 -4.73
CA ILE A 39 -7.68 4.83 -6.02
C ILE A 39 -8.73 5.91 -5.84
N ASN A 40 -8.32 7.16 -6.00
CA ASN A 40 -9.21 8.30 -5.94
C ASN A 40 -9.46 8.84 -7.35
N ARG A 41 -10.63 8.53 -7.91
CA ARG A 41 -11.01 9.02 -9.25
C ARG A 41 -11.51 10.47 -9.26
N ARG A 42 -11.85 11.06 -8.10
CA ARG A 42 -12.33 12.45 -8.02
C ARG A 42 -11.18 13.45 -8.01
N SER A 43 -10.07 13.05 -7.39
CA SER A 43 -8.78 13.73 -7.46
C SER A 43 -7.79 12.66 -7.92
N PRO A 44 -7.59 12.50 -9.25
CA PRO A 44 -6.87 11.37 -9.85
C PRO A 44 -5.56 11.04 -9.14
N GLU A 45 -5.62 10.09 -8.22
CA GLU A 45 -4.53 9.69 -7.33
C GLU A 45 -4.62 8.18 -7.07
N ILE A 46 -3.46 7.53 -7.03
CA ILE A 46 -3.31 6.15 -6.55
C ILE A 46 -2.31 6.16 -5.40
N VAL A 47 -2.66 5.52 -4.29
CA VAL A 47 -1.81 5.43 -3.11
C VAL A 47 -1.62 3.97 -2.74
N PHE A 48 -0.37 3.52 -2.78
CA PHE A 48 0.09 2.22 -2.28
C PHE A 48 0.60 2.39 -0.85
N LYS A 49 0.17 1.50 0.03
CA LYS A 49 0.50 1.51 1.45
C LYS A 49 0.88 0.12 1.89
N LYS A 50 2.15 -0.07 2.26
CA LYS A 50 2.64 -1.34 2.80
C LYS A 50 2.74 -1.26 4.31
N TRP A 51 2.33 -2.33 4.98
CA TRP A 51 2.45 -2.53 6.41
C TRP A 51 3.16 -3.87 6.65
N ILE A 52 4.22 -3.89 7.44
CA ILE A 52 4.98 -5.12 7.77
C ILE A 52 4.93 -5.35 9.27
N GLN A 53 4.69 -6.61 9.67
CA GLN A 53 4.77 -7.02 11.07
C GLN A 53 6.21 -6.94 11.57
N ASN A 54 6.44 -6.20 12.66
CA ASN A 54 7.74 -6.09 13.33
C ASN A 54 7.67 -6.66 14.75
N ARG A 55 8.71 -7.40 15.17
CA ARG A 55 8.73 -8.23 16.39
C ARG A 55 8.58 -7.43 17.69
N THR A 56 8.88 -6.12 17.67
CA THR A 56 9.14 -5.39 18.92
C THR A 56 8.05 -4.41 19.34
N THR A 57 7.15 -3.90 18.47
CA THR A 57 5.91 -3.20 18.94
C THR A 57 5.00 -2.56 17.89
N ARG A 58 5.40 -2.27 16.64
CA ARG A 58 4.50 -1.56 15.70
C ARG A 58 4.77 -1.98 14.25
N SER A 59 3.70 -2.10 13.47
CA SER A 59 3.79 -2.32 12.04
C SER A 59 4.64 -1.22 11.38
N SER A 60 5.64 -1.60 10.57
CA SER A 60 6.40 -0.64 9.76
C SER A 60 5.56 -0.25 8.55
N HIS A 61 5.53 1.03 8.22
CA HIS A 61 4.72 1.56 7.14
C HIS A 61 5.59 2.26 6.09
N ASN A 62 5.32 2.00 4.81
CA ASN A 62 5.89 2.74 3.68
C ASN A 62 4.74 3.09 2.73
N THR A 63 4.75 4.31 2.20
CA THR A 63 3.76 4.80 1.23
C THR A 63 4.45 5.24 -0.06
N ILE A 64 3.88 4.84 -1.19
CA ILE A 64 4.16 5.43 -2.52
C ILE A 64 2.83 5.87 -3.11
N ARG A 65 2.79 7.05 -3.72
CA ARG A 65 1.60 7.58 -4.39
C ARG A 65 1.95 8.13 -5.75
N ALA A 66 1.06 7.96 -6.73
CA ALA A 66 1.10 8.66 -7.99
C ALA A 66 -0.13 9.54 -8.16
N ARG A 67 0.08 10.73 -8.71
CA ARG A 67 -0.98 11.66 -9.08
C ARG A 67 -0.58 12.42 -10.33
N TYR A 68 -1.57 12.93 -11.05
CA TYR A 68 -1.33 13.92 -12.10
C TYR A 68 -1.18 15.31 -11.46
N SER A 69 -0.04 15.95 -11.67
CA SER A 69 0.26 17.30 -11.18
C SER A 69 1.15 18.03 -12.18
N ASN A 70 0.98 19.34 -12.34
CA ASN A 70 1.82 20.16 -13.22
C ASN A 70 1.99 19.61 -14.65
N ASN A 71 0.92 19.09 -15.25
CA ASN A 71 0.92 18.44 -16.57
C ASN A 71 1.82 17.19 -16.71
N ALA A 72 2.22 16.59 -15.61
CA ALA A 72 2.97 15.34 -15.57
C ALA A 72 2.35 14.37 -14.56
N ILE A 73 2.71 13.09 -14.67
CA ILE A 73 2.45 12.12 -13.62
C ILE A 73 3.65 12.17 -12.68
N GLU A 74 3.39 12.35 -11.40
CA GLU A 74 4.42 12.40 -10.37
C GLU A 74 4.16 11.28 -9.38
N ALA A 75 5.13 10.35 -9.24
CA ALA A 75 5.18 9.46 -8.09
C ALA A 75 6.04 10.05 -6.95
N THR A 76 5.57 9.93 -5.70
CA THR A 76 6.25 10.39 -4.49
C THR A 76 6.10 9.38 -3.35
N GLY A 77 7.02 9.35 -2.38
CA GLY A 77 6.93 8.39 -1.27
C GLY A 77 8.23 8.20 -0.48
N ASP A 78 8.20 7.25 0.45
CA ASP A 78 9.27 6.98 1.43
C ASP A 78 10.43 6.10 0.89
N ASN A 79 10.75 6.19 -0.42
CA ASN A 79 11.56 5.23 -1.22
C ASN A 79 10.76 4.03 -1.75
N ASP A 80 11.40 3.24 -2.64
CA ASP A 80 10.83 2.04 -3.24
C ASP A 80 10.27 1.08 -2.18
N MET A 81 9.13 0.49 -2.51
CA MET A 81 8.36 -0.35 -1.61
C MET A 81 8.83 -1.79 -1.76
N ILE A 82 9.73 -2.19 -0.86
CA ILE A 82 10.30 -3.55 -0.82
C ILE A 82 9.45 -4.47 0.06
N ILE A 83 8.94 -5.56 -0.48
CA ILE A 83 8.26 -6.62 0.27
C ILE A 83 9.24 -7.80 0.39
N PRO A 84 9.76 -8.07 1.59
CA PRO A 84 10.74 -9.14 1.75
C PRO A 84 10.16 -10.49 1.36
N PHE A 85 10.90 -11.27 0.58
CA PHE A 85 10.47 -12.61 0.15
C PHE A 85 10.13 -13.49 1.35
N GLU A 86 10.95 -13.43 2.40
CA GLU A 86 10.73 -14.21 3.63
C GLU A 86 9.37 -13.94 4.30
N LYS A 87 8.82 -12.75 4.10
CA LYS A 87 7.50 -12.37 4.64
C LYS A 87 6.35 -12.89 3.79
N ILE A 88 6.62 -13.31 2.56
CA ILE A 88 5.66 -13.93 1.64
C ILE A 88 5.75 -15.46 1.76
N ALA A 89 6.96 -15.99 1.70
CA ALA A 89 7.20 -17.43 1.61
C ALA A 89 7.40 -18.13 2.96
N GLY A 90 7.62 -17.37 4.05
CA GLY A 90 7.89 -17.95 5.38
C GLY A 90 9.24 -18.66 5.50
N ARG A 91 10.11 -18.55 4.48
CA ARG A 91 11.45 -19.13 4.42
C ARG A 91 12.43 -18.19 3.75
N LYS A 92 13.73 -18.49 3.86
CA LYS A 92 14.76 -17.74 3.14
C LYS A 92 14.63 -17.96 1.62
N PRO A 93 14.96 -16.94 0.80
CA PRO A 93 14.98 -17.08 -0.65
C PRO A 93 16.03 -18.11 -1.10
N GLU A 94 15.70 -18.84 -2.16
CA GLU A 94 16.58 -19.80 -2.82
C GLU A 94 16.78 -19.45 -4.31
N ASN A 95 17.99 -19.66 -4.82
CA ASN A 95 18.33 -19.42 -6.24
C ASN A 95 18.00 -17.98 -6.70
N ALA A 96 17.04 -17.84 -7.63
CA ALA A 96 16.63 -16.58 -8.26
C ALA A 96 15.47 -15.89 -7.54
N GLU A 97 15.01 -16.42 -6.41
CA GLU A 97 13.97 -15.79 -5.59
C GLU A 97 14.51 -14.51 -4.94
N HIS A 98 13.71 -13.45 -4.97
CA HIS A 98 14.10 -12.13 -4.49
C HIS A 98 12.89 -11.40 -3.92
N ASP A 99 13.19 -10.32 -3.18
CA ASP A 99 12.17 -9.42 -2.65
C ASP A 99 11.37 -8.79 -3.78
N ILE A 100 10.07 -8.57 -3.56
CA ILE A 100 9.25 -7.82 -4.52
C ILE A 100 9.55 -6.35 -4.30
N VAL A 101 10.00 -5.66 -5.35
CA VAL A 101 10.28 -4.23 -5.33
C VAL A 101 9.23 -3.52 -6.18
N ILE A 102 8.47 -2.61 -5.56
CA ILE A 102 7.57 -1.69 -6.27
C ILE A 102 8.23 -0.32 -6.28
N THR A 103 8.63 0.13 -7.47
CA THR A 103 9.32 1.41 -7.66
C THR A 103 8.34 2.55 -7.95
N HIS A 104 8.85 3.78 -7.92
CA HIS A 104 8.08 4.93 -8.40
C HIS A 104 7.63 4.76 -9.86
N ALA A 105 8.51 4.24 -10.74
CA ALA A 105 8.20 4.02 -12.14
C ALA A 105 7.06 3.01 -12.35
N ASP A 106 7.01 1.94 -11.54
CA ASP A 106 5.91 0.97 -11.58
C ASP A 106 4.57 1.64 -11.23
N VAL A 107 4.56 2.52 -10.22
CA VAL A 107 3.35 3.22 -9.80
C VAL A 107 2.91 4.25 -10.84
N GLU A 108 3.83 4.95 -11.49
CA GLU A 108 3.54 5.84 -12.62
C GLU A 108 2.95 5.07 -13.81
N TYR A 109 3.54 3.92 -14.16
CA TYR A 109 3.03 3.05 -15.20
C TYR A 109 1.62 2.55 -14.90
N ILE A 110 1.37 2.09 -13.67
CA ILE A 110 0.02 1.67 -13.23
C ILE A 110 -0.97 2.84 -13.34
N TYR A 111 -0.56 4.04 -12.95
CA TYR A 111 -1.41 5.23 -13.05
C TYR A 111 -1.80 5.52 -14.50
N GLN A 112 -0.84 5.49 -15.43
CA GLN A 112 -1.07 5.69 -16.86
C GLN A 112 -2.07 4.69 -17.42
N ASN A 113 -1.93 3.40 -17.09
CA ASN A 113 -2.79 2.35 -17.62
C ASN A 113 -4.20 2.34 -16.99
N TRP A 114 -4.40 3.02 -15.85
CA TRP A 114 -5.72 3.06 -15.20
C TRP A 114 -6.53 4.31 -15.52
N TYR A 115 -5.86 5.40 -15.88
CA TYR A 115 -6.48 6.69 -16.18
C TYR A 115 -6.29 7.16 -17.63
N GLY A 116 -5.41 6.53 -18.40
CA GLY A 116 -5.32 6.67 -19.86
C GLY A 116 -6.40 5.88 -20.58
#